data_AF-A0A9E4GRM8-F1
#
_entry.id   AF-A0A9E4GRM8-F1
#
_cell.length_a   1.000
_cell.length_b   1.000
_cell.length_c   1.000
_cell.angle_alpha   90.00
_cell.angle_beta   90.00
_cell.angle_gamma   90.00
#
_symmetry.space_group_name_H-M   'P 1'
#
loop_
_entity.id
_entity.type
_entity.pdbx_description
1 polymer ?
#
loop_
_entity_poly.entity_id
_entity_poly.type
_entity_poly.pdbx_seq_one_letter_code
_entity_poly.pdbx_strand_id
1 'polypeptide(L)'
;MSEETSNGIISEDQAVELLALFVSSAQLLMHEPAHYGPLRLLTATERLSAMMLEKATEETRPFLELAIERIPQMHVQMSDVPAYKAGLEELNAAIGDCLVRRAGLEEGASQ
;
A
#
# COMPACT_ATOMS: atom_id res chain seq x y z
N MET A 1 -8.80 -0.59 31.03
CA MET A 1 -8.89 -1.39 29.80
C MET A 1 -7.69 -0.99 28.97
N SER A 2 -6.69 -1.86 28.91
CA SER A 2 -5.46 -1.58 28.16
C SER A 2 -5.81 -1.57 26.68
N GLU A 3 -5.47 -0.50 25.98
CA GLU A 3 -5.43 -0.49 24.51
C GLU A 3 -4.46 -1.59 24.08
N GLU A 4 -4.99 -2.71 23.59
CA GLU A 4 -4.19 -3.67 22.84
C GLU A 4 -3.83 -2.97 21.52
N THR A 5 -2.68 -2.30 21.52
CA THR A 5 -2.00 -1.90 20.29
C THR A 5 -1.83 -3.16 19.47
N SER A 6 -2.63 -3.34 18.42
CA SER A 6 -2.40 -4.42 17.46
C SER A 6 -1.01 -4.19 16.89
N ASN A 7 -0.07 -5.00 17.36
CA ASN A 7 1.29 -4.95 16.90
C ASN A 7 1.28 -5.68 15.57
N GLY A 8 1.00 -4.93 14.50
CA GLY A 8 1.10 -5.36 13.10
C GLY A 8 2.54 -5.77 12.80
N ILE A 9 2.92 -6.95 13.27
CA ILE A 9 4.25 -7.53 13.10
C ILE A 9 4.14 -8.50 11.93
N ILE A 10 4.82 -8.13 10.84
CA ILE A 10 5.17 -9.07 9.77
C ILE A 10 6.21 -10.07 10.31
N SER A 11 6.12 -11.34 9.90
CA SER A 11 7.11 -12.34 10.27
C SER A 11 8.46 -12.08 9.57
N GLU A 12 9.52 -12.71 10.07
CA GLU A 12 10.83 -12.68 9.40
C GLU A 12 10.73 -13.18 7.96
N ASP A 13 9.99 -14.28 7.72
CA ASP A 13 9.78 -14.81 6.37
C ASP A 13 9.08 -13.81 5.45
N GLN A 14 8.03 -13.12 5.94
CA GLN A 14 7.33 -12.08 5.20
C GLN A 14 8.23 -10.88 4.89
N ALA A 15 9.07 -10.47 5.85
CA ALA A 15 10.05 -9.42 5.66
C ALA A 15 11.12 -9.81 4.62
N VAL A 16 11.64 -11.04 4.68
CA VAL A 16 12.60 -11.58 3.71
C VAL A 16 11.98 -11.65 2.31
N GLU A 17 10.70 -12.02 2.20
CA GLU A 17 9.99 -12.02 0.91
C GLU A 17 9.91 -10.60 0.31
N LEU A 18 9.59 -9.58 1.12
CA LEU A 18 9.58 -8.18 0.65
C LEU A 18 10.98 -7.70 0.26
N LEU A 19 12.02 -8.05 1.03
CA LEU A 19 13.40 -7.74 0.68
C LEU A 19 13.79 -8.36 -0.67
N ALA A 20 13.44 -9.63 -0.88
CA ALA A 20 13.68 -10.32 -2.15
C ALA A 20 12.94 -9.63 -3.31
N LEU A 21 11.70 -9.19 -3.11
CA LEU A 21 10.94 -8.43 -4.09
C LEU A 21 11.62 -7.09 -4.43
N PHE A 22 12.06 -6.32 -3.43
CA PHE A 22 12.72 -5.03 -3.67
C PHE A 22 14.03 -5.18 -4.43
N VAL A 23 14.89 -6.12 -4.03
CA VAL A 23 16.19 -6.36 -4.68
C VAL A 23 16.00 -6.84 -6.12
N SER A 24 15.11 -7.82 -6.35
CA SER A 24 14.83 -8.32 -7.69
C SER A 24 14.18 -7.25 -8.59
N SER A 25 13.29 -6.42 -8.03
CA SER A 25 12.70 -5.30 -8.76
C SER A 25 13.76 -4.27 -9.16
N ALA A 26 14.66 -3.88 -8.24
CA ALA A 26 15.76 -2.95 -8.55
C ALA A 26 16.63 -3.45 -9.72
N GLN A 27 16.95 -4.76 -9.75
CA GLN A 27 17.68 -5.36 -10.86
C GLN A 27 16.92 -5.27 -12.19
N LEU A 28 15.61 -5.54 -12.18
CA LEU A 28 14.77 -5.54 -13.39
C LEU A 28 14.58 -4.13 -13.95
N LEU A 29 14.46 -3.12 -13.08
CA LEU A 29 14.30 -1.72 -13.48
C LEU A 29 15.50 -1.15 -14.25
N MET A 30 16.68 -1.78 -14.17
CA MET A 30 17.82 -1.39 -15.02
C MET A 30 17.61 -1.76 -16.50
N HIS A 31 16.70 -2.70 -16.78
CA HIS A 31 16.47 -3.25 -18.13
C HIS A 31 15.06 -2.94 -18.67
N GLU A 32 14.14 -2.48 -17.82
CA GLU A 32 12.75 -2.13 -18.18
C GLU A 32 12.60 -0.63 -18.53
N PRO A 33 11.58 -0.24 -19.33
CA PRO A 33 11.25 1.16 -19.57
C PRO A 33 10.92 1.92 -18.28
N ALA A 34 11.23 3.22 -18.22
CA ALA A 34 11.13 4.05 -17.01
C ALA A 34 9.76 4.04 -16.30
N HIS A 35 8.68 3.72 -17.03
CA HIS A 35 7.30 3.71 -16.52
C HIS A 35 6.95 2.43 -15.74
N TYR A 36 7.79 1.40 -15.77
CA TYR A 36 7.58 0.14 -15.02
C TYR A 36 8.04 0.22 -13.56
N GLY A 37 8.90 1.18 -13.21
CA GLY A 37 9.33 1.48 -11.84
C GLY A 37 8.17 1.64 -10.85
N PRO A 38 7.22 2.55 -11.14
CA PRO A 38 6.03 2.73 -10.33
C PRO A 38 5.19 1.46 -10.10
N LEU A 39 5.06 0.59 -11.11
CA LEU A 39 4.26 -0.65 -10.97
C LEU A 39 4.87 -1.62 -9.96
N ARG A 40 6.20 -1.78 -9.96
CA ARG A 40 6.89 -2.66 -9.00
C ARG A 40 6.71 -2.19 -7.56
N LEU A 41 6.73 -0.88 -7.34
CA LEU A 41 6.45 -0.30 -6.03
C LEU A 41 5.01 -0.58 -5.60
N LEU A 42 4.04 -0.46 -6.53
CA LEU A 42 2.65 -0.82 -6.26
C LEU A 42 2.51 -2.32 -5.94
N THR A 43 3.19 -3.22 -6.68
CA THR A 43 3.21 -4.66 -6.34
C THR A 43 3.72 -4.91 -4.92
N ALA A 44 4.77 -4.19 -4.49
CA ALA A 44 5.27 -4.31 -3.12
C ALA A 44 4.25 -3.79 -2.09
N THR A 45 3.57 -2.69 -2.38
CA THR A 45 2.48 -2.15 -1.55
C THR A 45 1.32 -3.13 -1.41
N GLU A 46 0.88 -3.76 -2.51
CA GLU A 46 -0.18 -4.78 -2.50
C GLU A 46 0.20 -5.96 -1.60
N ARG A 47 1.42 -6.51 -1.77
CA ARG A 47 1.88 -7.65 -0.98
C ARG A 47 2.02 -7.32 0.49
N LEU A 48 2.61 -6.18 0.82
CA LEU A 48 2.69 -5.73 2.21
C LEU A 48 1.30 -5.54 2.82
N SER A 49 0.35 -5.00 2.04
CA SER A 49 -1.03 -4.82 2.49
C SER A 49 -1.70 -6.15 2.82
N ALA A 50 -1.52 -7.16 1.96
CA ALA A 50 -2.02 -8.51 2.20
C ALA A 50 -1.40 -9.16 3.46
N MET A 51 -0.09 -8.97 3.69
CA MET A 51 0.59 -9.49 4.89
C MET A 51 0.10 -8.83 6.19
N MET A 52 -0.29 -7.56 6.12
CA MET A 52 -0.75 -6.79 7.28
C MET A 52 -2.24 -6.99 7.62
N LEU A 53 -3.08 -7.31 6.63
CA LEU A 53 -4.54 -7.21 6.71
C LEU A 53 -5.17 -7.97 7.89
N GLU A 54 -4.70 -9.18 8.18
CA GLU A 54 -5.26 -10.02 9.25
C GLU A 54 -5.11 -9.37 10.63
N LYS A 55 -3.99 -8.66 10.85
CA LYS A 55 -3.65 -8.03 12.13
C LYS A 55 -3.87 -6.52 12.10
N ALA A 56 -4.49 -5.99 11.05
CA ALA A 56 -4.66 -4.55 10.89
C ALA A 56 -5.63 -3.99 11.94
N THR A 57 -5.33 -2.79 12.44
CA THR A 57 -6.31 -2.02 13.22
C THR A 57 -7.45 -1.56 12.33
N GLU A 58 -8.60 -1.23 12.93
CA GLU A 58 -9.78 -0.75 12.20
C GLU A 58 -9.49 0.53 11.41
N GLU A 59 -8.60 1.40 11.89
CA GLU A 59 -8.19 2.61 11.19
C GLU A 59 -7.40 2.30 9.90
N THR A 60 -6.65 1.19 9.92
CA THR A 60 -5.69 0.83 8.86
C THR A 60 -6.33 -0.09 7.82
N ARG A 61 -7.23 -0.98 8.26
CA ARG A 61 -7.89 -2.01 7.45
C ARG A 61 -8.47 -1.47 6.13
N PRO A 62 -9.21 -0.34 6.09
CA PRO A 62 -9.80 0.17 4.85
C PRO A 62 -8.76 0.48 3.76
N PHE A 63 -7.60 1.04 4.14
CA PHE A 63 -6.54 1.31 3.17
C PHE A 63 -5.93 0.02 2.61
N LEU A 64 -5.72 -0.98 3.46
CA LEU A 64 -5.12 -2.24 3.03
C LEU A 64 -6.04 -2.99 2.06
N GLU A 65 -7.35 -3.01 2.32
CA GLU A 65 -8.35 -3.61 1.44
C GLU A 65 -8.38 -2.91 0.08
N LEU A 66 -8.41 -1.57 0.07
CA LEU A 66 -8.33 -0.78 -1.16
C LEU A 66 -7.06 -1.09 -1.95
N ALA A 67 -5.90 -1.14 -1.29
CA ALA A 67 -4.63 -1.43 -1.96
C ALA A 67 -4.63 -2.83 -2.61
N ILE A 68 -5.16 -3.84 -1.91
CA ILE A 68 -5.28 -5.21 -2.41
C ILE A 68 -6.23 -5.30 -3.62
N GLU A 69 -7.32 -4.53 -3.62
CA GLU A 69 -8.27 -4.53 -4.73
C GLU A 69 -7.79 -3.71 -5.93
N ARG A 70 -7.25 -2.51 -5.69
CA ARG A 70 -7.03 -1.50 -6.72
C ARG A 70 -5.75 -1.71 -7.50
N ILE A 71 -4.67 -2.12 -6.83
CA ILE A 71 -3.34 -2.24 -7.46
C ILE A 71 -3.32 -3.27 -8.61
N PRO A 72 -3.96 -4.46 -8.50
CA PRO A 72 -4.07 -5.38 -9.63
C PRO A 72 -4.74 -4.76 -10.86
N GLN A 73 -5.76 -3.92 -10.67
CA GLN A 73 -6.44 -3.23 -11.77
C GLN A 73 -5.52 -2.22 -12.46
N MET A 74 -4.67 -1.53 -11.68
CA MET A 74 -3.70 -0.58 -12.21
C MET A 74 -2.63 -1.24 -13.10
N HIS A 75 -2.28 -2.51 -12.84
CA HIS A 75 -1.39 -3.26 -13.73
C HIS A 75 -2.02 -3.49 -15.12
N VAL A 76 -3.32 -3.75 -15.17
CA VAL A 76 -4.07 -3.91 -16.43
C VAL A 76 -4.19 -2.58 -17.16
N GLN A 77 -4.34 -1.48 -16.41
CA GLN A 77 -4.55 -0.12 -16.94
C GLN A 77 -3.25 0.64 -17.24
N MET A 78 -2.07 0.02 -17.19
CA MET A 78 -0.79 0.75 -17.31
C MET A 78 -0.62 1.52 -18.63
N SER A 79 -1.30 1.09 -19.69
CA SER A 79 -1.30 1.76 -21.00
C SER A 79 -2.33 2.90 -21.11
N ASP A 80 -3.29 2.96 -20.17
CA ASP A 80 -4.26 4.04 -20.01
C ASP A 80 -3.74 5.02 -18.95
N VAL A 81 -2.93 5.98 -19.39
CA VAL A 81 -2.26 6.94 -18.50
C VAL A 81 -3.26 7.71 -17.61
N PRO A 82 -4.40 8.23 -18.10
CA PRO A 82 -5.43 8.82 -17.25
C PRO A 82 -5.95 7.88 -16.16
N ALA A 83 -6.32 6.64 -16.51
CA ALA A 83 -6.85 5.68 -15.52
C ALA A 83 -5.79 5.29 -14.48
N TYR A 84 -4.55 5.08 -14.92
CA TYR A 84 -3.42 4.81 -14.05
C TYR A 84 -3.15 5.97 -13.06
N LYS A 85 -3.16 7.22 -13.55
CA LYS A 85 -3.00 8.40 -12.71
C LYS A 85 -4.13 8.53 -11.68
N ALA A 86 -5.37 8.31 -12.08
CA ALA A 86 -6.52 8.34 -11.17
C ALA A 86 -6.38 7.30 -10.04
N GLY A 87 -5.89 6.09 -10.35
CA GLY A 87 -5.59 5.08 -9.33
C GLY A 87 -4.48 5.51 -8.36
N LEU A 88 -3.43 6.20 -8.84
CA LEU A 88 -2.40 6.76 -7.96
C LEU A 88 -2.94 7.87 -7.05
N GLU A 89 -3.81 8.74 -7.56
CA GLU A 89 -4.45 9.81 -6.78
C GLU A 89 -5.35 9.22 -5.69
N GLU A 90 -6.13 8.19 -6.03
CA GLU A 90 -6.99 7.46 -5.09
C GLU A 90 -6.19 6.80 -3.96
N LEU A 91 -5.11 6.07 -4.30
CA LEU A 91 -4.24 5.44 -3.30
C LEU A 91 -3.56 6.47 -2.39
N ASN A 92 -3.15 7.63 -2.94
CA ASN A 92 -2.56 8.70 -2.15
C ASN A 92 -3.56 9.36 -1.19
N ALA A 93 -4.80 9.59 -1.65
CA ALA A 93 -5.85 10.10 -0.78
C ALA A 93 -6.13 9.12 0.36
N ALA A 94 -6.30 7.84 0.04
CA ALA A 94 -6.63 6.81 1.02
C ALA A 94 -5.53 6.59 2.09
N ILE A 95 -4.24 6.62 1.70
CA ILE A 95 -3.17 6.55 2.70
C ILE A 95 -3.12 7.80 3.57
N GLY A 96 -3.43 8.98 3.01
CA GLY A 96 -3.59 10.22 3.76
C GLY A 96 -4.68 10.09 4.83
N ASP A 97 -5.86 9.62 4.46
CA ASP A 97 -6.98 9.39 5.37
C ASP A 97 -6.62 8.36 6.46
N CYS A 98 -5.93 7.28 6.08
CA CYS A 98 -5.41 6.28 7.02
C CYS A 98 -4.48 6.92 8.05
N LEU A 99 -3.55 7.77 7.62
CA LEU A 99 -2.62 8.48 8.53
C LEU A 99 -3.36 9.45 9.46
N VAL A 100 -4.37 10.16 8.97
CA VAL A 100 -5.19 11.08 9.79
C VAL A 100 -5.97 10.32 10.87
N ARG A 101 -6.62 9.21 10.52
CA ARG A 101 -7.31 8.31 11.47
C ARG A 101 -6.37 7.79 12.54
N ARG A 102 -5.22 7.27 12.10
CA ARG A 102 -4.19 6.71 13.00
C ARG A 102 -3.59 7.75 13.94
N ALA A 103 -3.54 9.01 13.53
CA ALA A 103 -3.05 10.11 14.34
C ALA A 103 -4.11 10.70 15.29
N GLY A 104 -5.38 10.26 15.19
CA GLY A 104 -6.49 10.81 15.98
C GLY A 104 -6.85 12.26 15.61
N LEU A 105 -6.54 12.70 14.38
CA LEU A 105 -6.71 14.09 13.93
C LEU A 105 -8.11 14.38 13.35
N GLU A 106 -9.01 13.41 13.32
CA GLU A 106 -10.37 13.57 12.76
C GLU A 106 -11.27 14.50 13.61
N GLU A 107 -10.97 14.71 14.89
CA GLU A 107 -11.80 15.51 15.80
C GLU A 107 -11.60 17.04 15.70
N GLY A 108 -10.63 17.51 14.90
CA GLY A 108 -10.26 18.93 14.85
C GLY A 108 -11.00 19.81 13.82
N ALA A 109 -11.83 19.23 12.94
CA ALA A 109 -12.43 19.95 11.81
C ALA A 109 -13.86 20.47 12.07
N SER A 110 -14.31 20.50 13.32
CA SER A 110 -15.62 21.07 13.70
C SER A 110 -15.50 21.95 14.95
N GLN A 111 -14.87 23.12 14.81
CA GLN A 111 -15.12 24.29 15.66
C GLN A 111 -15.09 25.57 14.81
#